data_AF-X1QGS6-F1
#
_entry.id   AF-X1QGS6-F1
#
_cell.length_a   1.000
_cell.length_b   1.000
_cell.length_c   1.000
_cell.angle_alpha   90.00
_cell.angle_beta   90.00
_cell.angle_gamma   90.00
#
_symmetry.space_group_name_H-M   'P 1'
#
loop_
_entity.id
_entity.type
_entity.pdbx_description
1 polymer ?
#
loop_
_entity_poly.entity_id
_entity_poly.type
_entity_poly.pdbx_seq_one_letter_code
_entity_poly.pdbx_strand_id
1 'polypeptide(L)' 'MYLARTEVMAVFDESQRSSLLELNEGDMVIYTGILASFRETEISLTDCTVVSLPIVPLWW' A
#
# COMPACT_ATOMS: atom_id res chain seq x y z
N MET A 1 -1.65 9.40 -25.58
CA MET A 1 -2.11 8.28 -24.74
C MET A 1 -2.07 8.77 -23.31
N TYR A 2 -3.20 9.22 -22.76
CA TYR A 2 -3.25 9.73 -21.39
C TYR A 2 -3.30 8.52 -20.45
N LEU A 3 -2.24 8.30 -19.69
CA LEU A 3 -2.30 7.39 -18.54
C LEU A 3 -3.22 8.05 -17.52
N ALA A 4 -4.44 7.53 -17.39
CA ALA A 4 -5.27 7.86 -16.26
C ALA A 4 -4.53 7.34 -15.02
N ARG A 5 -3.97 8.24 -14.21
CA ARG A 5 -3.54 7.91 -12.85
C ARG A 5 -4.80 7.73 -12.04
N THR A 6 -5.16 6.48 -11.76
CA THR A 6 -6.20 6.17 -10.79
C THR A 6 -5.55 6.18 -9.42
N GLU A 7 -5.85 7.20 -8.62
CA GLU A 7 -5.54 7.20 -7.20
C GLU A 7 -6.53 6.27 -6.51
N VAL A 8 -6.00 5.26 -5.82
CA VAL A 8 -6.80 4.26 -5.12
C VAL A 8 -6.47 4.34 -3.66
N MET A 9 -7.49 4.50 -2.82
CA MET A 9 -7.32 4.49 -1.37
C MET A 9 -7.25 3.03 -0.89
N ALA A 10 -6.14 2.67 -0.24
CA ALA A 10 -6.03 1.42 0.48
C ALA A 10 -6.53 1.63 1.92
N VAL A 11 -7.52 0.84 2.33
CA VAL A 11 -8.05 0.86 3.70
C VAL A 11 -7.49 -0.32 4.48
N PHE A 12 -6.88 -0.03 5.63
CA PHE A 12 -6.25 -1.02 6.51
C PHE A 12 -7.00 -1.11 7.84
N ASP A 13 -6.94 -2.29 8.45
CA ASP A 13 -7.43 -2.53 9.80
C ASP A 13 -6.59 -1.78 10.86
N GLU A 14 -7.22 -1.38 11.98
CA GLU A 14 -6.54 -0.64 13.05
C GLU A 14 -5.34 -1.39 13.66
N SER A 15 -5.36 -2.72 13.64
CA SER A 15 -4.23 -3.57 14.04
C SER A 15 -2.93 -3.26 13.28
N GLN A 16 -3.02 -2.68 12.08
CA GLN A 16 -1.88 -2.34 11.22
C GLN A 16 -1.33 -0.95 11.47
N ARG A 17 -1.97 -0.16 12.35
CA ARG A 17 -1.63 1.25 12.58
C ARG A 17 -0.15 1.47 12.90
N SER A 18 0.46 0.61 13.72
CA SER A 18 1.87 0.74 14.09
C SER A 18 2.79 0.66 12.87
N SER A 19 2.55 -0.27 11.95
CA SER A 19 3.34 -0.44 10.73
C SER A 19 3.14 0.72 9.74
N LEU A 20 1.98 1.37 9.77
CA LEU A 20 1.69 2.52 8.92
C LEU A 20 2.34 3.82 9.43
N LEU A 21 2.54 3.97 10.74
CA LEU A 21 3.15 5.16 11.34
C LEU A 21 4.65 5.30 11.02
N GLU A 22 5.30 4.23 10.57
CA GLU A 22 6.71 4.22 10.19
C GLU A 22 6.94 4.68 8.74
N LEU A 23 5.87 4.93 7.99
CA LEU A 23 5.92 5.29 6.58
C LEU A 23 6.00 6.80 6.39
N ASN A 24 6.83 7.21 5.42
CA ASN A 24 6.95 8.58 4.96
C ASN A 24 6.34 8.73 3.57
N GLU A 25 5.97 9.96 3.24
CA GLU A 25 5.51 10.29 1.88
C GLU A 25 6.63 9.97 0.87
N GLY A 26 6.30 9.18 -0.14
CA GLY A 26 7.25 8.72 -1.16
C GLY A 26 7.93 7.38 -0.86
N ASP A 27 7.70 6.79 0.31
CA ASP A 27 8.20 5.44 0.60
C ASP A 27 7.55 4.41 -0.33
N MET A 28 8.37 3.48 -0.84
CA MET A 28 7.88 2.33 -1.59
C MET A 28 7.51 1.22 -0.62
N VAL A 29 6.22 0.88 -0.58
CA VAL A 29 5.69 -0.10 0.38
C VAL A 29 5.01 -1.23 -0.36
N ILE A 30 5.28 -2.46 0.07
CA ILE A 30 4.57 -3.64 -0.39
C ILE A 30 3.62 -4.10 0.72
N TYR A 31 2.34 -4.22 0.37
CA TYR A 31 1.32 -4.75 1.25
C TYR A 31 0.85 -6.10 0.72
N THR A 32 0.85 -7.11 1.58
CA THR A 32 0.25 -8.42 1.28
C THR A 32 -0.90 -8.66 2.25
N GLY A 33 -2.05 -9.06 1.75
CA GLY A 33 -3.23 -9.34 2.57
C GLY A 33 -4.30 -10.08 1.77
N ILE A 34 -5.43 -10.35 2.41
CA ILE A 34 -6.60 -10.97 1.78
C ILE A 34 -7.50 -9.85 1.23
N LEU A 35 -7.88 -9.95 -0.05
CA LEU A 35 -8.80 -8.99 -0.66
C LEU A 35 -10.20 -9.12 -0.05
N ALA A 36 -10.63 -8.09 0.69
CA ALA A 36 -11.97 -8.04 1.27
C ALA A 36 -12.97 -7.36 0.34
N SER A 37 -12.57 -6.26 -0.32
CA SER A 37 -13.40 -5.64 -1.36
C SER A 37 -12.55 -4.83 -2.35
N PHE A 38 -13.05 -4.73 -3.59
CA PHE A 38 -12.49 -3.93 -4.66
C PHE A 38 -13.59 -3.08 -5.28
N ARG A 39 -13.47 -1.75 -5.17
CA ARG A 39 -14.41 -0.77 -5.70
C ARG A 39 -13.69 0.18 -6.65
N GLU A 40 -14.43 1.08 -7.27
CA GLU A 40 -13.93 1.96 -8.33
C GLU A 40 -12.71 2.80 -7.91
N THR A 41 -12.63 3.22 -6.65
CA THR A 41 -11.53 4.04 -6.10
C THR A 41 -10.98 3.54 -4.77
N GLU A 42 -11.36 2.33 -4.34
CA GLU A 42 -11.04 1.81 -3.02
C GLU A 42 -10.67 0.32 -3.08
N ILE A 43 -9.58 -0.03 -2.40
CA ILE A 43 -9.17 -1.41 -2.16
C ILE A 43 -9.14 -1.61 -0.64
N SER A 44 -9.87 -2.62 -0.18
CA SER A 44 -9.86 -3.02 1.23
C SER A 44 -9.21 -4.40 1.35
N LEU A 45 -8.20 -4.48 2.22
CA LEU A 45 -7.46 -5.71 2.52
C LEU A 45 -7.60 -6.03 4.01
N THR A 46 -7.76 -7.32 4.34
CA THR A 46 -7.73 -7.83 5.71
C THR A 46 -6.48 -8.69 5.94
N ASP A 47 -6.13 -8.95 7.20
CA ASP A 47 -4.96 -9.74 7.59
C ASP A 47 -3.67 -9.29 6.89
N CYS A 48 -3.47 -7.98 6.87
CA CYS A 48 -2.35 -7.38 6.14
C CYS A 48 -1.01 -7.62 6.85
N THR A 49 0.03 -7.71 6.04
CA THR A 49 1.43 -7.59 6.46
C THR A 49 2.08 -6.50 5.62
N VAL A 50 2.68 -5.52 6.29
CA VAL A 50 3.40 -4.42 5.65
C VAL A 50 4.86 -4.82 5.53
N VAL A 51 5.39 -4.80 4.30
CA VAL A 51 6.82 -4.93 4.04
C VAL A 51 7.30 -3.61 3.45
N SER A 52 8.00 -2.81 4.26
CA SER A 52 8.78 -1.69 3.73
C SER A 52 10.04 -2.26 3.09
N LEU A 53 10.19 -2.06 1.78
CA LEU A 53 11.45 -2.38 1.12
C LEU A 53 12.33 -1.14 1.20
N PRO A 54 13.61 -1.26 1.65
CA PRO A 54 14.54 -0.17 1.45
C PRO A 54 14.55 0.17 -0.04
N ILE A 55 14.45 1.47 -0.37
CA ILE A 55 14.71 1.96 -1.72
C ILE A 55 16.21 1.74 -1.94
N VAL A 56 16.58 0.52 -2.33
CA VAL A 56 17.93 0.25 -2.81
C VAL A 56 17.93 0.83 -4.22
N PRO A 57 18.70 1.90 -4.49
CA PRO A 57 18.83 2.33 -5.86
C PRO A 57 19.50 1.17 -6.60
N LEU A 58 18.79 0.58 -7.56
CA LEU A 58 19.35 -0.43 -8.46
C LEU A 58 20.28 0.32 -9.42
N TRP A 59 21.52 0.57 -8.98
CA TRP A 59 22.60 0.94 -9.88
C TRP A 59 23.08 -0.36 -10.54
N TRP A 60 22.56 -0.65 -11.73
CA TRP A 60 23.16 -1.59 -12.70
C TRP A 60 23.69 -0.80 -13.89
#